data_AF-A0A7C5CMY3-F1
#
_entry.id   AF-A0A7C5CMY3-F1
#
_cell.length_a   1.000
_cell.length_b   1.000
_cell.length_c   1.000
_cell.angle_alpha   90.00
_cell.angle_beta   90.00
_cell.angle_gamma   90.00
#
_symmetry.space_group_name_H-M   'P 1'
#
loop_
_entity.id
_entity.type
_entity.pdbx_description
1 polymer ?
#
loop_
_entity_poly.entity_id
_entity_poly.type
_entity_poly.pdbx_seq_one_letter_code
_entity_poly.pdbx_strand_id
1 'polypeptide(L)' 'LPIYFRSSSDLLELRNLAIVANLIIESALSRHESRGLHYTLDYPNTDPNLAKYDTILDPIACSSRP' A
#
# COMPACT_ATOMS: atom_id res chain seq x y z
N LEU A 1 18.48 -25.60 -24.67
CA LEU A 1 18.06 -24.18 -24.69
C LEU A 1 18.39 -23.60 -23.33
N PRO A 2 19.41 -22.73 -23.21
CA PRO A 2 19.69 -22.09 -21.93
C PRO A 2 18.51 -21.19 -21.64
N ILE A 3 17.78 -21.54 -20.58
CA ILE A 3 16.73 -20.70 -20.00
C ILE A 3 17.50 -19.48 -19.49
N TYR A 4 17.49 -18.39 -20.26
CA TYR A 4 17.93 -17.10 -19.77
C TYR A 4 17.07 -16.81 -18.55
N PHE A 5 17.61 -17.00 -17.35
CA PHE A 5 17.06 -16.40 -16.15
C PHE A 5 17.11 -14.90 -16.43
N ARG A 6 15.96 -14.37 -16.85
CA ARG A 6 15.68 -12.96 -17.03
C ARG A 6 16.02 -12.31 -15.71
N SER A 7 17.20 -11.70 -15.69
CA SER A 7 17.72 -10.69 -14.78
C SER A 7 17.05 -10.66 -13.40
N SER A 8 17.82 -10.94 -12.35
CA SER A 8 17.40 -10.69 -10.96
C SER A 8 16.73 -9.33 -10.74
N SER A 9 16.99 -8.33 -11.60
CA SER A 9 16.31 -7.03 -11.61
C SER A 9 14.80 -7.13 -11.84
N ASP A 10 14.33 -7.91 -12.82
CA ASP A 10 12.89 -8.02 -13.14
C ASP A 10 12.11 -8.56 -11.93
N LEU A 11 12.70 -9.52 -11.21
CA LEU A 11 12.10 -10.10 -9.99
C LEU A 11 12.15 -9.13 -8.80
N LEU A 12 13.21 -8.33 -8.67
CA LEU A 12 13.32 -7.29 -7.64
C LEU A 12 12.29 -6.16 -7.89
N GLU A 13 12.12 -5.74 -9.13
CA GLU A 13 11.11 -4.75 -9.53
C GLU A 13 9.70 -5.26 -9.24
N LEU A 14 9.41 -6.52 -9.60
CA LEU A 14 8.14 -7.15 -9.28
C LEU A 14 7.90 -7.21 -7.76
N ARG A 15 8.93 -7.56 -6.98
CA ARG A 15 8.85 -7.55 -5.52
C ARG A 15 8.47 -6.13 -5.03
N ASN A 16 9.17 -5.10 -5.48
CA ASN A 16 8.93 -3.73 -5.06
C ASN A 16 7.51 -3.26 -5.40
N LEU A 17 7.02 -3.57 -6.60
CA LEU A 17 5.66 -3.27 -7.01
C LEU A 17 4.63 -3.94 -6.10
N ALA A 18 4.86 -5.20 -5.72
CA ALA A 18 4.01 -5.92 -4.79
C ALA A 18 4.02 -5.35 -3.36
N ILE A 19 5.17 -4.88 -2.83
CA ILE A 19 5.21 -4.11 -1.56
C ILE A 19 4.31 -2.89 -1.68
N VAL A 20 4.54 -2.08 -2.72
CA VAL A 20 3.89 -0.77 -2.84
C VAL A 20 2.39 -0.94 -2.97
N ALA A 21 1.94 -1.90 -3.78
CA ALA A 21 0.52 -2.23 -3.89
C ALA A 21 -0.10 -2.62 -2.54
N ASN A 22 0.59 -3.47 -1.76
CA ASN A 22 0.12 -3.88 -0.44
C ASN A 22 0.02 -2.69 0.54
N LEU A 23 1.03 -1.80 0.55
CA LEU A 23 1.00 -0.61 1.39
C LEU A 23 -0.13 0.35 1.03
N ILE A 24 -0.44 0.50 -0.27
CA ILE A 24 -1.58 1.31 -0.72
C ILE A 24 -2.88 0.72 -0.18
N ILE A 25 -3.06 -0.60 -0.31
CA ILE A 25 -4.26 -1.31 0.17
C ILE A 25 -4.43 -1.15 1.68
N GLU A 26 -3.38 -1.43 2.47
CA GLU A 26 -3.42 -1.29 3.93
C GLU A 26 -3.64 0.16 4.37
N SER A 27 -3.05 1.12 3.65
CA SER A 27 -3.27 2.55 3.93
C SER A 27 -4.71 2.95 3.67
N ALA A 28 -5.33 2.44 2.60
CA ALA A 28 -6.72 2.72 2.27
C ALA A 28 -7.69 2.06 3.26
N LEU A 29 -7.44 0.81 3.63
CA LEU A 29 -8.27 0.05 4.59
C LEU A 29 -8.22 0.64 6.00
N SER A 30 -7.05 1.11 6.45
CA SER A 30 -6.92 1.68 7.80
C SER A 30 -7.52 3.08 7.94
N ARG A 31 -7.81 3.77 6.84
CA ARG A 31 -8.27 5.17 6.85
C ARG A 31 -9.77 5.28 6.57
N HIS A 32 -10.55 5.30 7.66
CA HIS A 32 -12.01 5.38 7.65
C HIS A 32 -12.55 6.81 7.48
N GLU A 33 -12.16 7.47 6.39
CA GLU A 33 -12.72 8.76 5.95
C GLU A 33 -12.65 8.88 4.43
N SER A 34 -13.28 9.92 3.88
CA SER A 34 -13.06 10.35 2.50
C SER A 34 -12.43 11.74 2.48
N ARG A 35 -11.25 11.86 1.87
CA ARG A 35 -10.48 13.11 1.79
C ARG A 35 -9.62 13.16 0.54
N GLY A 36 -9.78 14.22 -0.25
CA GLY A 36 -9.02 14.38 -1.50
C GLY A 36 -9.31 13.25 -2.49
N LEU A 37 -8.28 12.51 -2.90
CA LEU A 37 -8.41 11.39 -3.84
C LEU A 37 -8.75 10.04 -3.16
N HIS A 38 -8.73 9.97 -1.82
CA HIS A 38 -9.16 8.78 -1.07
C HIS A 38 -10.65 8.92 -0.77
N TYR A 39 -11.49 8.06 -1.35
CA TYR A 39 -12.94 8.06 -1.14
C TYR A 39 -13.44 6.65 -0.87
N THR A 40 -14.23 6.51 0.21
CA THR A 40 -14.83 5.24 0.65
C THR A 40 -16.33 5.44 0.88
N LEU A 41 -17.15 4.54 0.33
CA LEU A 41 -18.61 4.60 0.42
C LEU A 41 -19.13 4.52 1.87
N ASP A 42 -18.46 3.74 2.72
CA ASP A 42 -18.84 3.56 4.13
C ASP A 42 -18.54 4.80 4.99
N TYR A 43 -17.58 5.63 4.55
CA TYR A 43 -17.12 6.83 5.25
C TYR A 43 -17.02 8.01 4.27
N PRO A 44 -18.15 8.52 3.74
CA PRO A 44 -18.17 9.47 2.61
C PRO A 44 -17.69 10.88 2.98
N ASN A 45 -17.52 11.18 4.27
CA ASN A 45 -17.11 12.48 4.77
C ASN A 45 -15.66 12.46 5.28
N THR A 46 -15.03 13.63 5.30
CA THR A 46 -13.74 13.84 5.95
C THR A 46 -13.90 13.83 7.47
N ASP A 47 -12.98 13.17 8.20
CA ASP A 47 -12.93 13.17 9.65
C ASP A 47 -11.89 14.22 10.14
N PRO A 48 -12.31 15.28 10.86
CA PRO A 48 -11.40 16.31 11.37
C PRO A 48 -10.29 15.81 12.29
N ASN A 49 -10.46 14.66 12.93
CA ASN A 49 -9.42 14.06 13.78
C ASN A 49 -8.38 13.31 12.94
N LEU A 50 -8.81 12.58 11.93
CA LEU A 50 -7.90 11.87 11.02
C LEU A 50 -7.18 12.84 10.08
N ALA A 51 -7.82 13.93 9.66
CA ALA A 51 -7.23 14.94 8.78
C ALA A 51 -5.96 15.62 9.34
N LYS A 52 -5.69 15.47 10.64
CA LYS A 52 -4.52 16.03 11.32
C LYS A 52 -3.25 15.20 11.12
N TYR A 53 -3.37 13.94 10.68
CA TYR A 53 -2.26 12.99 10.61
C TYR A 53 -2.27 12.18 9.31
N ASP A 54 -1.07 11.85 8.85
CA ASP A 54 -0.87 10.94 7.72
C ASP A 54 -0.93 9.47 8.17
N THR A 55 -1.26 8.59 7.23
CA THR A 55 -1.18 7.15 7.45
C THR A 55 0.27 6.70 7.24
N ILE A 56 0.94 6.26 8.32
CA ILE A 56 2.34 5.82 8.28
C ILE A 56 2.41 4.31 8.44
N LEU A 57 3.07 3.63 7.50
CA LEU A 57 3.24 2.18 7.48
C LEU A 57 4.73 1.82 7.39
N ASP A 58 5.11 0.74 8.10
CA ASP A 58 6.44 0.12 7.96
C ASP A 58 6.36 -1.04 6.93
N PRO A 59 7.10 -0.96 5.80
CA PRO A 59 7.11 -2.01 4.77
C PRO A 59 7.60 -3.37 5.26
N ILE A 60 8.48 -3.41 6.26
CA ILE A 60 9.10 -4.64 6.76
C ILE A 60 8.15 -5.33 7.75
N ALA A 61 7.59 -4.56 8.69
CA ALA A 61 6.62 -5.06 9.66
C ALA A 61 5.31 -5.54 9.01
N CYS A 62 4.89 -4.92 7.91
CA CYS A 62 3.68 -5.33 7.18
C CYS A 62 3.91 -6.62 6.36
N SER A 63 5.11 -6.83 5.81
CA SER A 63 5.45 -8.02 5.02
C SER A 63 5.69 -9.31 5.82
N SER A 64 5.75 -9.21 7.14
CA SER A 64 6.05 -10.30 8.07
C SER A 64 4.80 -10.91 8.71
N ARG A 65 3.60 -10.49 8.28
CA ARG A 65 2.35 -11.18 8.63
C ARG A 65 2.27 -12.48 7.79
N PRO A 66 1.96 -13.63 8.42
CA PRO A 66 1.94 -14.93 7.76
C PRO A 66 0.91 -15.03 6.64
#